data_AF-A0A1N7KR97-F1
#
_entry.id   AF-A0A1N7KR97-F1
#
_cell.length_a   1.000
_cell.length_b   1.000
_cell.length_c   1.000
_cell.angle_alpha   90.00
_cell.angle_beta   90.00
_cell.angle_gamma   90.00
#
_symmetry.space_group_name_H-M   'P 1'
#
loop_
_entity.id
_entity.type
_entity.pdbx_description
1 polymer ?
#
loop_
_entity_poly.entity_id
_entity_poly.type
_entity_poly.pdbx_seq_one_letter_code
_entity_poly.pdbx_strand_id
1 'polypeptide(L)'
;MYQSLVHTLTLSGVAESKEAAFNQIFSQIKSKIAQEIPGIPLRIEPQNAEVVRAKETVYTERFLGIFFPRKRTRYEITAKITVQLQLIDISKIEFDREDRHLTRTQHLLRMK
;
A
#
# COMPACT_ATOMS: atom_id res chain seq x y z
N MET A 1 -18.50 -16.58 0.22
CA MET A 1 -17.28 -16.24 1.01
C MET A 1 -16.52 -15.06 0.41
N TYR A 2 -16.51 -14.91 -0.93
CA TYR A 2 -15.84 -13.79 -1.61
C TYR A 2 -16.84 -12.76 -2.15
N GLN A 3 -16.45 -11.48 -2.12
CA GLN A 3 -17.21 -10.38 -2.70
C GLN A 3 -16.32 -9.60 -3.67
N SER A 4 -16.87 -9.23 -4.83
CA SER A 4 -16.19 -8.39 -5.81
C SER A 4 -16.65 -6.94 -5.69
N LEU A 5 -15.69 -6.02 -5.59
CA LEU A 5 -15.95 -4.59 -5.46
C LEU A 5 -15.05 -3.82 -6.42
N VAL A 6 -15.60 -2.84 -7.12
CA VAL A 6 -14.82 -1.88 -7.89
C VAL A 6 -14.70 -0.61 -7.07
N HIS A 7 -13.47 -0.16 -6.85
CA HIS A 7 -13.18 1.05 -6.10
C HIS A 7 -12.22 1.94 -6.88
N THR A 8 -12.34 3.25 -6.68
CA THR A 8 -11.46 4.22 -7.35
C THR A 8 -10.69 5.03 -6.33
N LEU A 9 -9.37 4.98 -6.43
CA LEU A 9 -8.42 5.63 -5.53
C LEU A 9 -7.79 6.82 -6.23
N THR A 10 -7.50 7.89 -5.49
CA THR A 10 -6.65 8.98 -5.96
C THR A 10 -5.36 8.95 -5.17
N LEU A 11 -4.25 8.69 -5.84
CA LEU A 11 -2.94 8.45 -5.23
C LEU A 11 -1.88 9.35 -5.86
N SER A 12 -0.90 9.74 -5.07
CA SER A 12 0.22 10.59 -5.50
C SER A 12 1.56 9.92 -5.22
N GLY A 13 2.51 10.07 -6.14
CA GLY A 13 3.88 9.58 -6.01
C GLY A 13 4.89 10.62 -6.45
N VAL A 14 6.05 10.62 -5.82
CA VAL A 14 7.10 11.61 -6.03
C VAL A 14 8.47 10.96 -6.07
N ALA A 15 9.14 11.00 -7.21
CA ALA A 15 10.45 10.36 -7.37
C ALA A 15 11.34 11.09 -8.39
N GLU A 16 12.59 10.63 -8.50
CA GLU A 16 13.56 11.18 -9.48
C GLU A 16 13.32 10.68 -10.91
N SER A 17 12.55 9.60 -11.09
CA SER A 17 12.14 9.07 -12.40
C SER A 17 10.61 8.91 -12.47
N LYS A 18 10.08 8.87 -13.69
CA LYS A 18 8.64 8.70 -13.93
C LYS A 18 8.17 7.34 -13.43
N GLU A 19 8.93 6.30 -13.71
CA GLU A 19 8.66 4.91 -13.33
C GLU A 19 8.68 4.75 -11.81
N ALA A 20 9.67 5.37 -11.15
CA ALA A 20 9.77 5.34 -9.69
C ALA A 20 8.57 6.03 -9.03
N ALA A 21 8.08 7.14 -9.60
CA ALA A 21 6.89 7.84 -9.09
C ALA A 21 5.63 6.98 -9.23
N PHE A 22 5.47 6.26 -10.35
CA PHE A 22 4.36 5.30 -10.53
C PHE A 22 4.47 4.09 -9.60
N ASN A 23 5.67 3.53 -9.43
CA ASN A 23 5.88 2.41 -8.50
C ASN A 23 5.52 2.82 -7.06
N GLN A 24 5.85 4.05 -6.67
CA GLN A 24 5.44 4.58 -5.37
C GLN A 24 3.92 4.75 -5.26
N ILE A 25 3.21 5.10 -6.35
CA ILE A 25 1.75 5.12 -6.36
C ILE A 25 1.19 3.69 -6.15
N PHE A 26 1.70 2.71 -6.89
CA PHE A 26 1.20 1.33 -6.80
C PHE A 26 1.47 0.68 -5.44
N SER A 27 2.60 0.98 -4.80
CA SER A 27 2.91 0.46 -3.46
C SER A 27 1.93 0.95 -2.38
N GLN A 28 1.30 2.11 -2.59
CA GLN A 28 0.29 2.68 -1.68
C GLN A 28 -1.09 2.07 -1.84
N ILE A 29 -1.39 1.37 -2.95
CA ILE A 29 -2.74 0.84 -3.23
C ILE A 29 -3.21 -0.09 -2.11
N LYS A 30 -2.36 -1.05 -1.71
CA LYS A 30 -2.71 -2.06 -0.70
C LYS A 30 -3.05 -1.43 0.65
N SER A 31 -2.22 -0.49 1.11
CA SER A 31 -2.43 0.18 2.40
C SER A 31 -3.68 1.07 2.37
N LYS A 32 -3.94 1.76 1.25
CA LYS A 32 -5.15 2.58 1.07
C LYS A 32 -6.43 1.76 1.06
N ILE A 33 -6.46 0.63 0.36
CA ILE A 33 -7.61 -0.28 0.37
C ILE A 33 -7.87 -0.79 1.78
N ALA A 34 -6.83 -1.20 2.51
CA ALA A 34 -6.97 -1.72 3.87
C ALA A 34 -7.50 -0.67 4.87
N GLN A 35 -7.32 0.62 4.59
CA GLN A 35 -7.84 1.71 5.43
C GLN A 35 -9.30 2.06 5.09
N GLU A 36 -9.67 2.01 3.81
CA GLU A 36 -10.98 2.48 3.34
C GLU A 36 -12.05 1.39 3.31
N ILE A 37 -11.66 0.11 3.16
CA ILE A 37 -12.58 -1.00 2.88
C ILE A 37 -12.46 -2.08 3.98
N PRO A 38 -13.58 -2.43 4.64
CA PRO A 38 -13.58 -3.50 5.63
C PRO A 38 -13.45 -4.88 4.95
N GLY A 39 -12.69 -5.78 5.58
CA GLY A 39 -12.43 -7.14 5.09
C GLY A 39 -10.98 -7.36 4.67
N ILE A 40 -10.63 -8.60 4.33
CA ILE A 40 -9.27 -8.93 3.87
C ILE A 40 -9.26 -8.95 2.33
N PRO A 41 -8.46 -8.09 1.66
CA PRO A 41 -8.31 -8.17 0.22
C PRO A 41 -7.49 -9.40 -0.17
N LEU A 42 -8.14 -10.33 -0.89
CA LEU A 42 -7.52 -11.53 -1.47
C LEU A 42 -6.82 -11.20 -2.80
N ARG A 43 -7.49 -10.41 -3.65
CA ARG A 43 -6.98 -9.98 -4.95
C ARG A 43 -7.25 -8.50 -5.14
N ILE A 44 -6.23 -7.79 -5.62
CA ILE A 44 -6.31 -6.40 -6.02
C ILE A 44 -5.83 -6.34 -7.47
N GLU A 45 -6.69 -5.92 -8.37
CA GLU A 45 -6.40 -5.84 -9.80
C GLU A 45 -6.63 -4.41 -10.28
N PRO A 46 -5.57 -3.65 -10.63
CA PRO A 46 -5.73 -2.37 -11.29
C PRO A 46 -6.34 -2.57 -12.68
N GLN A 47 -7.49 -1.95 -12.91
CA GLN A 47 -8.22 -2.02 -14.20
C GLN A 47 -7.90 -0.81 -15.07
N ASN A 48 -7.76 0.36 -14.45
CA ASN A 48 -7.44 1.59 -15.17
C ASN A 48 -6.61 2.54 -14.30
N ALA A 49 -5.77 3.34 -14.94
CA ALA A 49 -4.98 4.39 -14.31
C ALA A 49 -5.03 5.66 -15.18
N GLU A 50 -5.60 6.72 -14.63
CA GLU A 50 -5.71 8.03 -15.28
C GLU A 50 -4.82 9.03 -14.55
N VAL A 51 -3.91 9.70 -15.26
CA VAL A 51 -3.06 10.74 -14.66
C VAL A 51 -3.84 12.05 -14.61
N VAL A 52 -4.17 12.49 -13.40
CA VAL A 52 -4.90 13.75 -13.18
C VAL A 52 -3.95 14.94 -13.11
N ARG A 53 -2.73 14.72 -12.61
CA ARG A 53 -1.69 15.75 -12.51
C ARG A 53 -0.32 15.13 -12.70
N ALA A 54 0.51 15.78 -13.51
CA ALA A 54 1.92 15.46 -13.63
C ALA A 54 2.73 16.77 -13.60
N LYS A 55 3.72 16.84 -12.71
CA LYS A 55 4.62 17.98 -12.58
C LYS A 55 6.06 17.49 -12.64
N GLU A 56 6.84 18.11 -13.52
CA GLU A 56 8.29 17.94 -13.59
C GLU A 56 8.95 19.19 -12.98
N THR A 57 9.89 18.99 -12.06
CA THR A 57 10.68 20.05 -11.46
C THR A 57 12.15 19.74 -11.67
N VAL A 58 12.82 20.56 -12.47
CA VAL A 58 14.27 20.47 -12.69
C VAL A 58 14.95 21.53 -11.82
N TYR A 59 15.91 21.11 -11.01
CA TYR A 59 16.68 22.01 -10.17
C TYR A 59 18.16 21.64 -10.17
N THR A 60 19.02 22.63 -9.98
CA THR A 60 20.45 22.42 -9.85
C THR A 60 20.81 22.43 -8.38
N GLU A 61 21.19 21.28 -7.85
CA GLU A 61 21.77 21.19 -6.52
C GLU A 61 23.28 21.47 -6.60
N ARG A 62 23.81 22.14 -5.59
CA ARG A 62 25.25 22.38 -5.43
C ARG A 62 25.66 21.81 -4.08
N PHE A 63 26.70 21.00 -4.06
CA PHE A 63 27.32 20.55 -2.83
C PHE A 63 27.85 21.76 -2.05
N LEU A 64 27.44 21.92 -0.78
CA LEU A 64 27.76 23.07 0.08
C LEU A 64 27.41 24.45 -0.54
N GLY A 65 26.44 24.51 -1.46
CA GLY A 65 25.99 25.77 -2.07
C GLY A 65 26.90 26.36 -3.15
N ILE A 66 28.11 25.82 -3.35
CA ILE A 66 29.08 26.37 -4.31
C ILE A 66 29.72 25.30 -5.23
N PHE A 67 29.90 24.07 -4.77
CA PHE A 67 30.66 23.03 -5.50
C PHE A 67 29.78 22.01 -6.22
N PHE A 68 30.33 21.35 -7.25
CA PHE A 68 29.73 20.22 -7.98
C PHE A 68 28.24 20.42 -8.38
N PRO A 69 27.91 21.38 -9.26
CA PRO A 69 26.55 21.58 -9.71
C PRO A 69 26.03 20.32 -10.42
N ARG A 70 24.97 19.72 -9.87
CA ARG A 70 24.30 18.55 -10.45
C ARG A 70 22.86 18.91 -10.77
N LYS A 71 22.43 18.63 -12.00
CA LYS A 71 21.02 18.72 -12.37
C LYS A 71 20.27 17.52 -11.79
N ARG A 72 19.19 17.80 -11.07
CA ARG A 72 18.24 16.82 -10.57
C ARG A 72 16.87 17.11 -11.16
N THR A 73 16.13 16.04 -11.39
CA THR A 73 14.74 16.11 -11.83
C THR A 73 13.89 15.43 -10.78
N ARG A 74 12.76 16.05 -10.46
CA ARG A 74 11.75 15.51 -9.57
C ARG A 74 10.42 15.46 -10.30
N TYR A 75 9.84 14.27 -10.35
CA TYR A 75 8.52 14.02 -10.91
C TYR A 75 7.53 13.85 -9.78
N GLU A 76 6.42 14.59 -9.86
CA GLU A 76 5.28 14.47 -8.97
C GLU A 76 4.07 14.10 -9.82
N ILE A 77 3.51 12.92 -9.57
CA ILE A 77 2.42 12.35 -10.34
C ILE A 77 1.25 12.12 -9.39
N THR A 78 0.05 12.53 -9.78
CA THR A 78 -1.21 12.17 -9.13
C THR A 78 -2.06 11.41 -10.14
N ALA A 79 -2.44 10.19 -9.79
CA ALA A 79 -3.23 9.32 -10.64
C ALA A 79 -4.50 8.86 -9.92
N LYS A 80 -5.57 8.78 -10.70
CA LYS A 80 -6.82 8.14 -10.33
C LYS A 80 -6.77 6.70 -10.83
N ILE A 81 -6.81 5.74 -9.92
CA ILE A 81 -6.65 4.32 -10.22
C ILE A 81 -7.95 3.61 -9.85
N THR A 82 -8.57 2.97 -10.84
CA THR A 82 -9.71 2.09 -10.62
C THR A 82 -9.20 0.67 -10.40
N VAL A 83 -9.53 0.10 -9.25
CA VAL A 83 -9.14 -1.24 -8.84
C VAL A 83 -10.36 -2.12 -8.68
N GLN A 84 -10.25 -3.36 -9.14
CA GLN A 84 -11.18 -4.43 -8.81
C GLN A 84 -10.60 -5.23 -7.64
N LEU A 85 -11.44 -5.43 -6.62
CA LEU A 85 -11.10 -6.08 -5.38
C LEU A 85 -11.88 -7.38 -5.26
N GLN A 86 -11.22 -8.41 -4.75
CA GLN A 86 -11.89 -9.59 -4.21
C GLN A 86 -11.62 -9.62 -2.70
N LEU A 87 -12.67 -9.53 -1.91
CA LEU A 87 -12.61 -9.46 -0.45
C LEU A 87 -13.04 -10.79 0.16
N ILE A 88 -12.37 -11.18 1.24
CA ILE A 88 -12.79 -12.30 2.10
C ILE A 88 -13.61 -11.75 3.25
N ASP A 89 -14.78 -12.35 3.43
CA ASP A 89 -15.67 -12.09 4.55
C ASP A 89 -15.27 -12.94 5.77
N ILE A 90 -14.53 -12.33 6.71
CA ILE A 90 -14.00 -13.00 7.90
C ILE A 90 -15.13 -13.48 8.82
N SER A 91 -16.29 -12.82 8.84
CA SER A 91 -17.38 -13.19 9.75
C SER A 91 -17.99 -14.55 9.41
N LYS A 92 -17.67 -15.10 8.23
CA LYS A 92 -18.13 -16.43 7.78
C LYS A 92 -17.13 -17.53 8.06
N ILE A 93 -16.00 -17.22 8.70
CA ILE A 93 -15.00 -18.22 9.08
C ILE A 93 -15.42 -18.78 10.45
N GLU A 94 -15.79 -20.05 10.48
CA GLU A 94 -16.06 -20.77 11.72
C GLU A 94 -14.74 -21.19 12.37
N PHE A 95 -14.52 -20.78 13.61
CA PHE A 95 -13.34 -21.15 14.39
C PHE A 95 -13.72 -22.21 15.41
N ASP A 96 -13.03 -23.34 15.39
CA ASP A 96 -13.11 -24.30 16.48
C ASP A 96 -12.33 -23.73 17.68
N ARG A 97 -13.02 -23.53 18.81
CA ARG A 97 -12.44 -22.93 20.01
C ARG A 97 -12.05 -24.04 20.98
N GLU A 98 -10.74 -24.25 21.13
CA GLU A 98 -10.19 -25.13 22.14
C GLU A 98 -9.69 -24.31 23.35
N ASP A 99 -10.49 -24.24 24.41
CA ASP A 99 -10.08 -23.59 25.67
C ASP A 99 -9.26 -24.58 26.52
N ARG A 100 -7.93 -24.49 26.45
CA ARG A 100 -7.04 -25.28 27.31
C ARG A 100 -6.72 -24.57 28.62
N HIS A 101 -7.10 -25.17 29.74
CA HIS A 101 -6.58 -24.79 31.05
C HIS A 101 -5.23 -25.47 31.30
N LEU A 102 -4.18 -24.67 31.49
CA LEU A 102 -2.86 -25.18 31.86
C LEU A 102 -2.91 -25.77 33.29
N THR A 103 -2.42 -27.00 33.43
CA THR A 103 -2.21 -27.58 34.76
C THR A 103 -0.98 -26.95 35.43
N ARG A 104 -0.95 -26.90 36.77
CA ARG A 104 0.11 -26.24 37.56
C ARG A 104 1.53 -26.69 37.18
N THR A 105 1.70 -27.95 36.77
CA THR A 105 2.96 -28.53 36.31
C THR A 105 3.40 -28.02 34.94
N GLN A 106 2.45 -27.81 34.01
CA GLN A 106 2.72 -27.20 32.70
C GLN A 106 3.08 -25.71 32.83
N HIS A 107 2.52 -25.02 33.83
CA HIS A 107 2.90 -23.63 34.13
C HIS A 107 4.36 -23.53 34.60
N LEU A 108 4.80 -24.42 35.49
CA LEU A 108 6.19 -24.43 35.96
C LEU A 108 7.21 -24.77 34.86
N LEU A 109 6.86 -25.69 33.96
CA LEU A 109 7.73 -26.11 32.85
C LEU A 109 7.98 -25.01 31.81
N ARG A 110 7.12 -23.99 31.75
CA ARG A 110 7.20 -22.90 30.78
C ARG A 110 7.90 -21.64 31.33
N MET A 111 8.35 -21.66 32.59
CA MET A 111 9.07 -20.56 33.26
C MET A 111 10.59 -20.79 33.39
N LYS A 112 11.15 -21.82 32.74
CA LYS A 112 12.60 -21.98 32.54
C LYS A 112 12.97 -21.60 31.12
#